data_AF-A0A6L7JKT7-F1
#
_entry.id   AF-A0A6L7JKT7-F1
#
_cell.length_a   1.000
_cell.length_b   1.000
_cell.length_c   1.000
_cell.angle_alpha   90.00
_cell.angle_beta   90.00
_cell.angle_gamma   90.00
#
_symmetry.space_group_name_H-M   'P 1'
#
loop_
_entity.id
_entity.type
_entity.pdbx_description
1 polymer ?
#
loop_
_entity_poly.entity_id
_entity_poly.type
_entity_poly.pdbx_seq_one_letter_code
_entity_poly.pdbx_strand_id
1 'polypeptide(L)'
;MDTIASVEYEDEVIADAEDVVDLAGQVRDISISGLPEGYDYKASRYADVILKEAFPNRFRDLATVLEQFAPTLDELRSGGGGRTVFVRRFDQSLADQKEKGQLVWGKQNITIEKGIGFKGHVAPVSKVRGHEIDMFGSGSFKEPLPGIAVEMEWNNKDPFFDRDLINFQALHHEGAIAIGVIVTRGADLQDLISGVIRSGDGGFKYGSSSTHWEKLVPRVNLGGGGECPLLLIGIRPERIQGIELAYRVREKLEEAENLRTNWRETYESWDEAKLVIDEIRNQAYKIMPPVSGH
;
A
#
# COMPACT_ATOMS: atom_id res chain seq x y z
N MET A 1 -48.12 -33.76 -37.88
CA MET A 1 -46.88 -34.42 -37.45
C MET A 1 -45.77 -33.65 -38.13
N ASP A 2 -45.36 -32.55 -37.50
CA ASP A 2 -44.29 -31.69 -38.02
C ASP A 2 -43.04 -31.95 -37.19
N THR A 3 -42.00 -32.40 -37.89
CA THR A 3 -40.71 -32.79 -37.37
C THR A 3 -39.91 -31.52 -37.04
N ILE A 4 -39.62 -31.29 -35.77
CA ILE A 4 -38.78 -30.19 -35.30
C ILE A 4 -37.33 -30.53 -35.69
N ALA A 5 -36.74 -29.71 -36.56
CA ALA A 5 -35.32 -29.76 -36.89
C ALA A 5 -34.51 -29.28 -35.69
N SER A 6 -33.62 -30.13 -35.18
CA SER A 6 -32.61 -29.79 -34.18
C SER A 6 -31.53 -28.91 -34.82
N VAL A 7 -31.38 -27.69 -34.31
CA VAL A 7 -30.25 -26.81 -34.65
C VAL A 7 -29.09 -27.22 -33.74
N GLU A 8 -28.07 -27.83 -34.32
CA GLU A 8 -26.77 -28.02 -33.68
C GLU A 8 -26.09 -26.66 -33.56
N TYR A 9 -25.80 -26.22 -32.34
CA TYR A 9 -24.90 -25.10 -32.10
C TYR A 9 -23.47 -25.66 -32.19
N GLU A 10 -22.74 -25.28 -33.23
CA GLU A 10 -21.30 -25.47 -33.28
C GLU A 10 -20.66 -24.53 -32.24
N ASP A 11 -20.03 -25.12 -31.23
CA ASP A 11 -19.17 -24.42 -30.28
C ASP A 11 -17.95 -23.87 -31.06
N GLU A 12 -18.04 -22.62 -31.52
CA GLU A 12 -16.85 -21.86 -31.91
C GLU A 12 -16.01 -21.64 -30.65
N VAL A 13 -14.91 -22.38 -30.57
CA VAL A 13 -13.83 -22.18 -29.61
C VAL A 13 -13.21 -20.81 -29.89
N ILE A 14 -13.70 -19.78 -29.19
CA ILE A 14 -13.08 -18.46 -29.17
C ILE A 14 -11.74 -18.60 -28.46
N ALA A 15 -10.66 -18.38 -29.20
CA ALA A 15 -9.29 -18.41 -28.71
C ALA A 15 -9.08 -17.40 -27.58
N ASP A 16 -8.31 -17.81 -26.57
CA ASP A 16 -7.90 -17.07 -25.39
C ASP A 16 -7.45 -15.63 -25.68
N ALA A 17 -8.37 -14.69 -25.55
CA ALA A 17 -8.05 -13.36 -25.06
C ALA A 17 -8.45 -13.38 -23.58
N GLU A 18 -7.49 -13.28 -22.67
CA GLU A 18 -7.77 -12.90 -21.29
C GLU A 18 -8.36 -11.48 -21.31
N ASP A 19 -9.65 -11.38 -21.61
CA ASP A 19 -10.44 -10.19 -21.36
C ASP A 19 -10.39 -9.97 -19.85
N VAL A 20 -9.59 -9.00 -19.43
CA VAL A 20 -9.57 -8.49 -18.06
C VAL A 20 -10.93 -7.85 -17.81
N VAL A 21 -11.92 -8.68 -17.45
CA VAL A 21 -13.24 -8.23 -17.05
C VAL A 21 -13.06 -7.49 -15.73
N ASP A 22 -13.03 -6.15 -15.78
CA ASP A 22 -13.16 -5.32 -14.59
C ASP A 22 -14.58 -5.47 -14.04
N LEU A 23 -14.76 -6.50 -13.21
CA LEU A 23 -15.90 -6.57 -12.31
C LEU A 23 -15.79 -5.35 -11.39
N ALA A 24 -16.58 -4.32 -11.71
CA ALA A 24 -16.44 -2.97 -11.19
C ALA A 24 -16.10 -2.93 -9.69
N GLY A 25 -14.87 -2.55 -9.38
CA GLY A 25 -14.38 -2.37 -8.01
C GLY A 25 -13.52 -3.50 -7.46
N GLN A 26 -13.33 -4.59 -8.20
CA GLN A 26 -12.31 -5.58 -7.87
C GLN A 26 -10.91 -4.99 -8.08
N VAL A 27 -10.01 -5.28 -7.14
CA VAL A 27 -8.59 -4.98 -7.27
C VAL A 27 -7.97 -5.94 -8.29
N ARG A 28 -7.37 -5.38 -9.34
CA ARG A 28 -6.68 -6.11 -10.42
C ARG A 28 -5.22 -5.68 -10.54
N ASP A 29 -4.44 -6.45 -11.31
CA ASP A 29 -3.11 -6.00 -11.71
C ASP A 29 -3.20 -4.76 -12.61
N ILE A 30 -2.16 -3.93 -12.55
CA ILE A 30 -2.08 -2.73 -13.40
C ILE A 30 -1.87 -3.13 -14.86
N SER A 31 -2.41 -2.31 -15.76
CA SER A 31 -2.32 -2.46 -17.21
C SER A 31 -1.28 -1.53 -17.85
N ILE A 32 -0.74 -0.61 -17.04
CA ILE A 32 0.20 0.40 -17.49
C ILE A 32 1.66 -0.01 -17.23
N SER A 33 2.56 0.57 -18.01
CA SER A 33 4.01 0.55 -17.78
C SER A 33 4.55 1.87 -17.24
N GLY A 34 5.80 1.87 -16.73
CA GLY A 34 6.55 3.08 -16.36
C GLY A 34 6.58 3.40 -14.87
N LEU A 35 5.95 2.58 -14.04
CA LEU A 35 6.21 2.56 -12.60
C LEU A 35 7.47 1.72 -12.31
N PRO A 36 8.26 2.08 -11.29
CA PRO A 36 9.53 1.42 -10.99
C PRO A 36 9.36 0.01 -10.42
N GLU A 37 10.38 -0.83 -10.54
CA GLU A 37 10.40 -2.16 -9.92
C GLU A 37 10.56 -2.11 -8.39
N GLY A 38 10.37 -3.25 -7.72
CA GLY A 38 10.45 -3.36 -6.26
C GLY A 38 9.14 -2.99 -5.54
N TYR A 39 8.02 -3.01 -6.26
CA TYR A 39 6.69 -2.74 -5.71
C TYR A 39 5.67 -3.73 -6.25
N ASP A 40 4.68 -4.06 -5.43
CA ASP A 40 3.42 -4.64 -5.85
C ASP A 40 2.49 -3.52 -6.29
N TYR A 41 1.93 -3.61 -7.50
CA TYR A 41 0.97 -2.64 -8.00
C TYR A 41 -0.36 -3.31 -8.32
N LYS A 42 -1.43 -2.76 -7.75
CA LYS A 42 -2.79 -3.13 -8.12
C LYS A 42 -3.67 -1.90 -8.25
N ALA A 43 -4.70 -1.99 -9.07
CA ALA A 43 -5.64 -0.91 -9.28
C ALA A 43 -7.09 -1.39 -9.20
N SER A 44 -8.00 -0.49 -8.83
CA SER A 44 -9.44 -0.64 -9.03
C SER A 44 -9.95 0.46 -9.95
N ARG A 45 -10.99 0.16 -10.73
CA ARG A 45 -11.69 1.13 -11.60
C ARG A 45 -10.74 1.93 -12.50
N TYR A 46 -9.76 1.24 -13.08
CA TYR A 46 -8.78 1.85 -13.99
C TYR A 46 -7.97 3.03 -13.42
N ALA A 47 -7.76 3.08 -12.09
CA ALA A 47 -6.98 4.14 -11.45
C ALA A 47 -5.57 4.32 -12.06
N ASP A 48 -4.94 3.21 -12.46
CA ASP A 48 -3.67 3.17 -13.17
C ASP A 48 -3.75 3.93 -14.50
N VAL A 49 -4.74 3.62 -15.34
CA VAL A 49 -4.95 4.28 -16.63
C VAL A 49 -5.31 5.75 -16.45
N ILE A 50 -6.20 6.08 -15.51
CA ILE A 50 -6.58 7.46 -15.19
C ILE A 50 -5.34 8.27 -14.81
N LEU A 51 -4.51 7.75 -13.90
CA LEU A 51 -3.29 8.44 -13.48
C LEU A 51 -2.34 8.69 -14.66
N LYS A 52 -2.08 7.66 -15.47
CA LYS A 52 -1.09 7.76 -16.54
C LYS A 52 -1.56 8.62 -17.71
N GLU A 53 -2.79 8.42 -18.18
CA GLU A 53 -3.28 9.02 -19.41
C GLU A 53 -3.92 10.39 -19.18
N ALA A 54 -4.68 10.57 -18.10
CA ALA A 54 -5.33 11.86 -17.79
C ALA A 54 -4.44 12.78 -16.92
N PHE A 55 -3.57 12.21 -16.08
CA PHE A 55 -2.68 12.97 -15.19
C PHE A 55 -1.18 12.64 -15.39
N PRO A 56 -0.64 12.68 -16.62
CA PRO A 56 0.72 12.19 -16.93
C PRO A 56 1.82 12.92 -16.15
N ASN A 57 1.61 14.18 -15.75
CA ASN A 57 2.56 14.88 -14.88
C ASN A 57 2.57 14.29 -13.46
N ARG A 58 1.38 13.99 -12.91
CA ARG A 58 1.25 13.37 -11.58
C ARG A 58 1.79 11.94 -11.57
N PHE A 59 1.55 11.20 -12.64
CA PHE A 59 2.16 9.90 -12.87
C PHE A 59 3.69 9.97 -12.81
N ARG A 60 4.31 10.88 -13.58
CA ARG A 60 5.78 11.02 -13.62
C ARG A 60 6.37 11.41 -12.27
N ASP A 61 5.71 12.30 -11.54
CA ASP A 61 6.13 12.71 -10.21
C ASP A 61 6.09 11.52 -9.23
N LEU A 62 4.99 10.76 -9.22
CA LEU A 62 4.87 9.57 -8.37
C LEU A 62 5.93 8.51 -8.73
N ALA A 63 6.12 8.23 -10.02
CA ALA A 63 7.13 7.28 -10.50
C ALA A 63 8.55 7.71 -10.09
N THR A 64 8.86 9.01 -10.21
CA THR A 64 10.17 9.56 -9.80
C THR A 64 10.39 9.41 -8.29
N VAL A 65 9.38 9.72 -7.48
CA VAL A 65 9.49 9.58 -6.03
C VAL A 65 9.64 8.11 -5.63
N LEU A 66 8.87 7.20 -6.22
CA LEU A 66 8.99 5.77 -5.95
C LEU A 66 10.37 5.24 -6.36
N GLU A 67 10.89 5.63 -7.54
CA GLU A 67 12.22 5.23 -8.01
C GLU A 67 13.32 5.64 -7.01
N GLN A 68 13.20 6.82 -6.39
CA GLN A 68 14.18 7.33 -5.42
C GLN A 68 13.92 6.87 -3.98
N PHE A 69 12.75 6.30 -3.70
CA PHE A 69 12.36 5.95 -2.34
C PHE A 69 13.03 4.65 -1.89
N ALA A 70 14.09 4.80 -1.09
CA ALA A 70 14.89 3.70 -0.57
C ALA A 70 15.05 3.81 0.95
N PRO A 71 14.05 3.42 1.76
CA PRO A 71 14.18 3.37 3.22
C PRO A 71 15.25 2.36 3.66
N THR A 72 15.94 2.65 4.75
CA THR A 72 16.95 1.72 5.29
C THR A 72 16.34 0.74 6.29
N LEU A 73 16.94 -0.43 6.44
CA LEU A 73 16.54 -1.39 7.47
C LEU A 73 16.65 -0.79 8.89
N ASP A 74 17.60 0.11 9.13
CA ASP A 74 17.75 0.80 10.42
C ASP A 74 16.59 1.76 10.71
N GLU A 75 16.06 2.44 9.69
CA GLU A 75 14.83 3.22 9.82
C GLU A 75 13.62 2.33 10.13
N LEU A 76 13.56 1.13 9.57
CA LEU A 76 12.54 0.13 9.90
C LEU A 76 12.71 -0.39 11.33
N ARG A 77 13.92 -0.54 11.83
CA ARG A 77 14.18 -1.04 13.20
C ARG A 77 13.92 0.04 14.27
N SER A 78 14.31 1.28 14.01
CA SER A 78 14.26 2.39 14.98
C SER A 78 12.87 2.63 15.55
N GLY A 79 12.73 2.63 16.89
CA GLY A 79 11.48 2.93 17.58
C GLY A 79 11.08 4.41 17.44
N GLY A 80 9.78 4.72 17.49
CA GLY A 80 9.32 6.11 17.51
C GLY A 80 7.80 6.22 17.57
N GLY A 81 7.31 6.93 18.59
CA GLY A 81 5.93 7.39 18.67
C GLY A 81 5.75 8.60 17.77
N GLY A 82 5.29 8.37 16.54
CA GLY A 82 5.10 9.38 15.51
C GLY A 82 5.22 8.79 14.11
N ARG A 83 4.92 9.59 13.08
CA ARG A 83 5.09 9.20 11.69
C ARG A 83 6.58 8.95 11.39
N THR A 84 6.92 7.77 10.88
CA THR A 84 8.33 7.34 10.72
C THR A 84 9.11 8.28 9.80
N VAL A 85 10.43 8.40 10.02
CA VAL A 85 11.30 9.36 9.31
C VAL A 85 11.21 9.20 7.79
N PHE A 86 11.23 7.97 7.29
CA PHE A 86 11.13 7.70 5.86
C PHE A 86 9.74 8.03 5.28
N VAL A 87 8.66 7.91 6.05
CA VAL A 87 7.31 8.33 5.60
C VAL A 87 7.31 9.84 5.39
N ARG A 88 7.87 10.61 6.33
CA ARG A 88 8.04 12.06 6.17
C ARG A 88 8.93 12.41 4.97
N ARG A 89 9.99 11.62 4.72
CA ARG A 89 10.85 11.79 3.55
C ARG A 89 10.10 11.51 2.24
N PHE A 90 9.24 10.51 2.21
CA PHE A 90 8.39 10.21 1.06
C PHE A 90 7.46 11.39 0.74
N ASP A 91 6.72 11.87 1.75
CA ASP A 91 5.84 13.04 1.60
C ASP A 91 6.62 14.26 1.09
N GLN A 92 7.78 14.54 1.69
CA GLN A 92 8.60 15.67 1.27
C GLN A 92 9.08 15.53 -0.18
N SER A 93 9.41 14.31 -0.61
CA SER A 93 9.85 14.05 -1.99
C SER A 93 8.74 14.34 -3.01
N LEU A 94 7.48 14.08 -2.66
CA LEU A 94 6.31 14.53 -3.44
C LEU A 94 6.14 16.04 -3.36
N ALA A 95 6.19 16.61 -2.15
CA ALA A 95 6.03 18.05 -1.91
C ALA A 95 7.04 18.90 -2.69
N ASP A 96 8.25 18.39 -2.91
CA ASP A 96 9.32 19.07 -3.64
C ASP A 96 9.14 19.04 -5.17
N GLN A 97 8.22 18.23 -5.70
CA GLN A 97 7.97 18.19 -7.14
C GLN A 97 7.33 19.48 -7.63
N LYS A 98 7.79 19.94 -8.79
CA LYS A 98 7.40 21.22 -9.37
C LYS A 98 6.94 21.07 -10.80
N GLU A 99 5.87 21.79 -11.13
CA GLU A 99 5.47 22.03 -12.51
C GLU A 99 5.70 23.50 -12.85
N LYS A 100 6.53 23.79 -13.85
CA LYS A 100 6.86 25.16 -14.28
C LYS A 100 7.33 26.07 -13.13
N GLY A 101 8.09 25.49 -12.19
CA GLY A 101 8.64 26.18 -11.03
C GLY A 101 7.70 26.36 -9.84
N GLN A 102 6.44 25.91 -9.93
CA GLN A 102 5.45 25.99 -8.86
C GLN A 102 5.29 24.62 -8.18
N LEU A 103 5.05 24.63 -6.87
CA LEU A 103 4.72 23.41 -6.12
C LEU A 103 3.32 22.94 -6.54
N VAL A 104 3.21 21.65 -6.81
CA VAL A 104 1.95 21.00 -7.26
C VAL A 104 1.45 19.94 -6.29
N TRP A 105 2.21 19.67 -5.24
CA TRP A 105 1.81 18.79 -4.16
C TRP A 105 1.84 19.51 -2.83
N GLY A 106 0.98 19.08 -1.91
CA GLY A 106 1.04 19.50 -0.53
C GLY A 106 0.02 18.79 0.34
N LYS A 107 0.21 18.87 1.66
CA LYS A 107 -0.82 18.48 2.63
C LYS A 107 -2.05 19.34 2.44
N GLN A 108 -3.22 18.71 2.39
CA GLN A 108 -4.46 19.43 2.10
C GLN A 108 -5.60 18.99 3.01
N ASN A 109 -6.24 19.97 3.66
CA ASN A 109 -7.55 19.78 4.28
C ASN A 109 -8.62 20.29 3.32
N ILE A 110 -9.44 19.39 2.80
CA ILE A 110 -10.53 19.76 1.89
C ILE A 110 -11.82 19.91 2.69
N THR A 111 -12.49 21.05 2.52
CA THR A 111 -13.81 21.31 3.10
C THR A 111 -14.84 21.31 1.99
N ILE A 112 -15.89 20.50 2.15
CA ILE A 112 -17.00 20.41 1.22
C ILE A 112 -18.14 21.27 1.78
N GLU A 113 -18.59 22.24 0.99
CA GLU A 113 -19.73 23.10 1.31
C GLU A 113 -20.82 22.86 0.26
N LYS A 114 -22.03 22.48 0.71
CA LYS A 114 -23.18 22.28 -0.15
C LYS A 114 -24.17 23.42 0.05
N GLY A 115 -24.68 23.97 -1.05
CA GLY A 115 -25.73 24.97 -1.05
C GLY A 115 -26.81 24.64 -2.06
N ILE A 116 -28.05 24.97 -1.75
CA ILE A 116 -29.18 24.89 -2.69
C ILE A 116 -29.39 26.26 -3.30
N GLY A 117 -29.26 26.35 -4.62
CA GLY A 117 -29.51 27.55 -5.38
C GLY A 117 -31.00 27.80 -5.59
N PHE A 118 -31.46 28.98 -5.19
CA PHE A 118 -32.73 29.57 -5.57
C PHE A 118 -32.47 30.80 -6.45
N LYS A 119 -33.51 31.32 -7.11
CA LYS A 119 -33.37 32.53 -7.94
C LYS A 119 -32.90 33.72 -7.09
N GLY A 120 -31.62 34.10 -7.25
CA GLY A 120 -31.00 35.22 -6.56
C GLY A 120 -30.47 34.94 -5.15
N HIS A 121 -30.49 33.69 -4.68
CA HIS A 121 -30.01 33.31 -3.34
C HIS A 121 -29.48 31.87 -3.33
N VAL A 122 -28.40 31.62 -2.59
CA VAL A 122 -27.92 30.26 -2.29
C VAL A 122 -28.08 30.02 -0.79
N ALA A 123 -28.88 29.03 -0.43
CA ALA A 123 -29.05 28.63 0.96
C ALA A 123 -27.99 27.57 1.31
N PRO A 124 -27.10 27.81 2.29
CA PRO A 124 -26.16 26.80 2.73
C PRO A 124 -26.91 25.63 3.38
N VAL A 125 -26.54 24.40 3.03
CA VAL A 125 -27.14 23.17 3.54
C VAL A 125 -26.19 22.45 4.48
N SER A 126 -24.93 22.32 4.10
CA SER A 126 -23.92 21.66 4.92
C SER A 126 -22.52 22.20 4.67
N LYS A 127 -21.68 22.12 5.69
CA LYS A 127 -20.25 22.40 5.64
C LYS A 127 -19.54 21.34 6.46
N VAL A 128 -18.77 20.49 5.81
CA VAL A 128 -18.07 19.37 6.44
C VAL A 128 -16.61 19.43 6.04
N ARG A 129 -15.72 19.38 7.04
CA ARG A 129 -14.28 19.25 6.81
C ARG A 129 -13.94 17.76 6.74
N GLY A 130 -13.31 17.36 5.65
CA GLY A 130 -12.83 15.98 5.48
C GLY A 130 -11.60 15.68 6.34
N HIS A 131 -11.08 14.46 6.21
CA HIS A 131 -9.79 14.10 6.76
C HIS A 131 -8.67 14.80 5.98
N GLU A 132 -7.56 15.14 6.67
CA GLU A 132 -6.39 15.71 6.01
C GLU A 132 -5.80 14.67 5.05
N ILE A 133 -5.47 15.11 3.84
CA ILE A 133 -4.76 14.29 2.87
C ILE A 133 -3.27 14.51 3.07
N ASP A 134 -2.52 13.43 3.26
CA ASP A 134 -1.08 13.51 3.50
C ASP A 134 -0.34 14.18 2.34
N MET A 135 -0.65 13.80 1.10
CA MET A 135 -0.16 14.49 -0.09
C MET A 135 -1.26 14.59 -1.16
N PHE A 136 -1.68 15.81 -1.46
CA PHE A 136 -2.61 16.12 -2.54
C PHE A 136 -1.86 16.76 -3.70
N GLY A 137 -1.88 16.10 -4.86
CA GLY A 137 -1.33 16.60 -6.12
C GLY A 137 -2.42 17.25 -6.95
N SER A 138 -2.27 18.53 -7.29
CA SER A 138 -3.25 19.24 -8.13
C SER A 138 -3.30 18.69 -9.55
N GLY A 139 -4.49 18.62 -10.15
CA GLY A 139 -4.67 18.11 -11.52
C GLY A 139 -3.82 18.89 -12.53
N SER A 140 -3.92 20.21 -12.48
CA SER A 140 -3.01 21.13 -13.15
C SER A 140 -2.91 22.45 -12.37
N PHE A 141 -1.98 23.31 -12.77
CA PHE A 141 -1.89 24.66 -12.19
C PHE A 141 -3.14 25.52 -12.45
N LYS A 142 -3.76 25.40 -13.63
CA LYS A 142 -4.95 26.21 -13.98
C LYS A 142 -6.24 25.62 -13.42
N GLU A 143 -6.31 24.30 -13.41
CA GLU A 143 -7.46 23.51 -12.99
C GLU A 143 -6.96 22.51 -11.94
N PRO A 144 -6.95 22.91 -10.65
CA PRO A 144 -6.33 22.10 -9.60
C PRO A 144 -7.14 20.85 -9.24
N LEU A 145 -8.43 20.81 -9.62
CA LEU A 145 -9.34 19.69 -9.39
C LEU A 145 -9.81 19.10 -10.73
N PRO A 146 -10.07 17.78 -10.80
CA PRO A 146 -9.77 16.82 -9.74
C PRO A 146 -8.25 16.60 -9.59
N GLY A 147 -7.79 16.37 -8.36
CA GLY A 147 -6.39 16.08 -8.05
C GLY A 147 -6.13 14.59 -7.81
N ILE A 148 -4.94 14.28 -7.30
CA ILE A 148 -4.51 12.93 -6.90
C ILE A 148 -4.22 12.96 -5.40
N ALA A 149 -4.90 12.13 -4.62
CA ALA A 149 -4.61 11.98 -3.20
C ALA A 149 -3.67 10.80 -2.96
N VAL A 150 -2.65 10.97 -2.13
CA VAL A 150 -1.67 9.93 -1.78
C VAL A 150 -1.58 9.84 -0.26
N GLU A 151 -1.77 8.63 0.26
CA GLU A 151 -1.62 8.28 1.66
C GLU A 151 -0.55 7.19 1.81
N MET A 152 0.41 7.38 2.72
CA MET A 152 1.39 6.35 3.05
C MET A 152 1.09 5.76 4.43
N GLU A 153 0.58 4.53 4.41
CA GLU A 153 0.16 3.79 5.58
C GLU A 153 1.20 2.73 5.94
N TRP A 154 2.00 3.02 6.98
CA TRP A 154 3.14 2.17 7.34
C TRP A 154 2.89 1.22 8.50
N ASN A 155 2.63 1.69 9.73
CA ASN A 155 2.52 0.82 10.92
C ASN A 155 1.42 1.29 11.90
N ASN A 156 0.37 1.90 11.36
CA ASN A 156 -0.74 2.41 12.16
C ASN A 156 -1.65 1.24 12.56
N LYS A 157 -2.34 1.35 13.70
CA LYS A 157 -3.32 0.33 14.17
C LYS A 157 -4.71 0.63 13.59
N ASP A 158 -5.48 -0.38 13.22
CA ASP A 158 -6.84 -0.25 12.63
C ASP A 158 -7.75 0.70 13.46
N PRO A 159 -8.32 1.76 12.85
CA PRO A 159 -8.95 1.72 11.52
C PRO A 159 -8.42 2.76 10.51
N PHE A 160 -7.10 2.85 10.29
CA PHE A 160 -6.54 3.92 9.44
C PHE A 160 -6.91 3.75 7.96
N PHE A 161 -6.79 2.55 7.39
CA PHE A 161 -7.26 2.31 6.02
C PHE A 161 -8.73 2.66 5.83
N ASP A 162 -9.61 2.30 6.77
CA ASP A 162 -11.04 2.56 6.63
C ASP A 162 -11.31 4.07 6.60
N ARG A 163 -10.62 4.85 7.45
CA ARG A 163 -10.71 6.32 7.48
C ARG A 163 -10.27 6.94 6.15
N ASP A 164 -9.13 6.50 5.62
CA ASP A 164 -8.56 7.08 4.41
C ASP A 164 -9.38 6.69 3.17
N LEU A 165 -9.85 5.44 3.11
CA LEU A 165 -10.74 4.94 2.06
C LEU A 165 -12.09 5.68 2.07
N ILE A 166 -12.70 5.90 3.24
CA ILE A 166 -13.94 6.68 3.36
C ILE A 166 -13.70 8.13 2.91
N ASN A 167 -12.55 8.72 3.26
CA ASN A 167 -12.21 10.07 2.83
C ASN A 167 -12.06 10.14 1.30
N PHE A 168 -11.34 9.19 0.69
CA PHE A 168 -11.18 9.11 -0.76
C PHE A 168 -12.51 8.96 -1.48
N GLN A 169 -13.42 8.12 -0.96
CA GLN A 169 -14.76 7.97 -1.51
C GLN A 169 -15.50 9.33 -1.55
N ALA A 170 -15.53 10.04 -0.42
CA ALA A 170 -16.22 11.32 -0.32
C ALA A 170 -15.60 12.38 -1.25
N LEU A 171 -14.28 12.46 -1.29
CA LEU A 171 -13.57 13.43 -2.13
C LEU A 171 -13.74 13.14 -3.63
N HIS A 172 -13.73 11.87 -4.03
CA HIS A 172 -13.97 11.50 -5.42
C HIS A 172 -15.41 11.82 -5.85
N HIS A 173 -16.38 11.50 -4.98
CA HIS A 173 -17.79 11.77 -5.24
C HIS A 173 -18.08 13.26 -5.47
N GLU A 174 -17.38 14.15 -4.76
CA GLU A 174 -17.51 15.61 -4.93
C GLU A 174 -16.58 16.18 -6.02
N GLY A 175 -15.84 15.34 -6.75
CA GLY A 175 -14.94 15.76 -7.84
C GLY A 175 -13.63 16.40 -7.38
N ALA A 176 -13.27 16.27 -6.10
CA ALA A 176 -12.02 16.82 -5.57
C ALA A 176 -10.79 15.97 -5.95
N ILE A 177 -10.94 14.65 -6.05
CA ILE A 177 -9.88 13.74 -6.50
C ILE A 177 -10.34 12.87 -7.66
N ALA A 178 -9.43 12.57 -8.58
CA ALA A 178 -9.66 11.65 -9.67
C ALA A 178 -9.39 10.21 -9.21
N ILE A 179 -8.30 10.03 -8.45
CA ILE A 179 -7.93 8.74 -7.86
C ILE A 179 -7.38 8.95 -6.44
N GLY A 180 -7.49 7.90 -5.62
CA GLY A 180 -6.73 7.74 -4.38
C GLY A 180 -5.55 6.79 -4.59
N VAL A 181 -4.42 7.08 -3.98
CA VAL A 181 -3.22 6.23 -3.98
C VAL A 181 -2.90 5.86 -2.54
N ILE A 182 -2.74 4.57 -2.27
CA ILE A 182 -2.31 4.07 -0.95
C ILE A 182 -0.98 3.35 -1.11
N VAL A 183 0.04 3.83 -0.40
CA VAL A 183 1.35 3.18 -0.30
C VAL A 183 1.45 2.49 1.04
N THR A 184 1.81 1.21 1.05
CA THR A 184 1.96 0.41 2.28
C THR A 184 3.07 -0.62 2.15
N ARG A 185 3.26 -1.45 3.19
CA ARG A 185 4.14 -2.61 3.12
C ARG A 185 3.52 -3.70 2.25
N GLY A 186 4.24 -4.15 1.22
CA GLY A 186 3.87 -5.28 0.37
C GLY A 186 3.81 -6.60 1.14
N ALA A 187 3.26 -7.65 0.51
CA ALA A 187 3.08 -8.95 1.15
C ALA A 187 4.43 -9.58 1.55
N ASP A 188 5.37 -9.66 0.60
CA ASP A 188 6.71 -10.24 0.81
C ASP A 188 7.50 -9.49 1.88
N LEU A 189 7.40 -8.15 1.88
CA LEU A 189 8.08 -7.33 2.87
C LEU A 189 7.48 -7.56 4.26
N GLN A 190 6.16 -7.59 4.36
CA GLN A 190 5.47 -7.82 5.63
C GLN A 190 5.79 -9.22 6.19
N ASP A 191 5.76 -10.25 5.35
CA ASP A 191 6.14 -11.61 5.72
C ASP A 191 7.55 -11.63 6.34
N LEU A 192 8.53 -11.10 5.60
CA LEU A 192 9.93 -11.04 6.04
C LEU A 192 10.08 -10.30 7.37
N ILE A 193 9.56 -9.07 7.48
CA ILE A 193 9.88 -8.21 8.63
C ILE A 193 9.12 -8.57 9.91
N SER A 194 7.96 -9.23 9.78
CA SER A 194 7.09 -9.56 10.92
C SER A 194 7.73 -10.51 11.92
N GLY A 195 8.54 -11.46 11.44
CA GLY A 195 9.23 -12.47 12.26
C GLY A 195 10.66 -12.12 12.64
N VAL A 196 11.20 -10.99 12.17
CA VAL A 196 12.63 -10.65 12.36
C VAL A 196 12.86 -9.29 13.04
N ILE A 197 12.01 -8.29 12.80
CA ILE A 197 12.21 -6.95 13.39
C ILE A 197 11.51 -6.86 14.74
N ARG A 198 12.33 -6.71 15.79
CA ARG A 198 11.86 -6.62 17.17
C ARG A 198 11.73 -5.17 17.65
N SER A 199 10.75 -4.92 18.51
CA SER A 199 10.58 -3.67 19.25
C SER A 199 11.43 -3.66 20.53
N GLY A 200 11.63 -2.46 21.10
CA GLY A 200 12.46 -2.29 22.30
C GLY A 200 11.92 -2.97 23.56
N ASP A 201 10.64 -3.33 23.58
CA ASP A 201 9.98 -4.13 24.64
C ASP A 201 10.15 -5.64 24.45
N GLY A 202 10.91 -6.07 23.43
CA GLY A 202 11.15 -7.47 23.11
C GLY A 202 10.08 -8.14 22.25
N GLY A 203 8.99 -7.43 21.89
CA GLY A 203 7.98 -7.92 20.95
C GLY A 203 8.43 -7.85 19.48
N PHE A 204 7.56 -8.27 18.56
CA PHE A 204 7.71 -8.02 17.14
C PHE A 204 7.06 -6.69 16.77
N LYS A 205 7.78 -5.86 16.03
CA LYS A 205 7.34 -4.49 15.71
C LYS A 205 6.18 -4.46 14.71
N TYR A 206 6.16 -5.42 13.79
CA TYR A 206 5.28 -5.44 12.63
C TYR A 206 4.29 -6.61 12.70
N GLY A 207 3.36 -6.50 13.65
CA GLY A 207 2.33 -7.50 13.85
C GLY A 207 1.15 -7.38 12.87
N SER A 208 0.32 -8.41 12.86
CA SER A 208 -0.93 -8.49 12.06
C SER A 208 -1.99 -7.47 12.44
N SER A 209 -1.82 -6.68 13.51
CA SER A 209 -2.75 -5.62 13.91
C SER A 209 -2.47 -4.27 13.22
N SER A 210 -1.37 -4.17 12.48
CA SER A 210 -0.94 -2.95 11.78
C SER A 210 -1.39 -2.92 10.31
N THR A 211 -1.30 -1.76 9.65
CA THR A 211 -1.67 -1.55 8.23
C THR A 211 -0.64 -2.17 7.26
N HIS A 212 -1.06 -3.13 6.42
CA HIS A 212 -0.21 -3.77 5.40
C HIS A 212 -1.05 -4.29 4.21
N TRP A 213 -0.38 -4.75 3.15
CA TRP A 213 -1.00 -5.22 1.90
C TRP A 213 -2.17 -6.20 2.09
N GLU A 214 -1.93 -7.30 2.83
CA GLU A 214 -2.94 -8.34 3.12
C GLU A 214 -4.17 -7.84 3.90
N LYS A 215 -4.12 -6.62 4.44
CA LYS A 215 -5.28 -5.95 5.05
C LYS A 215 -5.98 -4.98 4.12
N LEU A 216 -5.22 -4.33 3.25
CA LEU A 216 -5.71 -3.31 2.34
C LEU A 216 -6.51 -3.94 1.21
N VAL A 217 -5.94 -4.93 0.52
CA VAL A 217 -6.58 -5.54 -0.67
C VAL A 217 -7.95 -6.13 -0.35
N PRO A 218 -8.14 -6.94 0.73
CA PRO A 218 -9.47 -7.42 1.08
C PRO A 218 -10.46 -6.31 1.39
N ARG A 219 -10.04 -5.21 2.04
CA ARG A 219 -10.92 -4.08 2.35
C ARG A 219 -11.42 -3.39 1.09
N VAL A 220 -10.53 -3.14 0.12
CA VAL A 220 -10.93 -2.54 -1.15
C VAL A 220 -11.86 -3.48 -1.92
N ASN A 221 -11.56 -4.78 -1.96
CA ASN A 221 -12.43 -5.79 -2.58
C ASN A 221 -13.80 -5.94 -1.89
N LEU A 222 -13.89 -5.64 -0.59
CA LEU A 222 -15.16 -5.56 0.15
C LEU A 222 -15.94 -4.26 -0.12
N GLY A 223 -15.46 -3.38 -1.00
CA GLY A 223 -16.09 -2.11 -1.35
C GLY A 223 -15.52 -0.89 -0.61
N GLY A 224 -14.42 -1.06 0.13
CA GLY A 224 -13.69 0.05 0.73
C GLY A 224 -13.22 1.05 -0.34
N GLY A 225 -13.48 2.34 -0.10
CA GLY A 225 -13.24 3.40 -1.08
C GLY A 225 -14.44 3.69 -2.00
N GLY A 226 -15.50 2.89 -1.91
CA GLY A 226 -16.72 3.07 -2.68
C GLY A 226 -16.45 3.11 -4.19
N GLU A 227 -16.87 4.17 -4.85
CA GLU A 227 -16.70 4.39 -6.30
C GLU A 227 -15.35 5.01 -6.68
N CYS A 228 -14.51 5.41 -5.71
CA CYS A 228 -13.22 6.00 -5.99
C CYS A 228 -12.29 5.00 -6.70
N PRO A 229 -11.66 5.36 -7.83
CA PRO A 229 -10.56 4.59 -8.39
C PRO A 229 -9.35 4.63 -7.46
N LEU A 230 -8.79 3.47 -7.14
CA LEU A 230 -7.67 3.34 -6.22
C LEU A 230 -6.45 2.70 -6.90
N LEU A 231 -5.29 3.31 -6.72
CA LEU A 231 -3.99 2.70 -7.00
C LEU A 231 -3.36 2.24 -5.67
N LEU A 232 -3.09 0.95 -5.55
CA LEU A 232 -2.50 0.33 -4.37
C LEU A 232 -1.05 -0.02 -4.67
N ILE A 233 -0.16 0.37 -3.75
CA ILE A 233 1.29 0.22 -3.91
C ILE A 233 1.85 -0.49 -2.66
N GLY A 234 2.36 -1.70 -2.84
CA GLY A 234 3.03 -2.47 -1.80
C GLY A 234 4.54 -2.38 -1.95
N ILE A 235 5.25 -1.86 -0.95
CA ILE A 235 6.72 -1.82 -0.97
C ILE A 235 7.26 -3.24 -0.78
N ARG A 236 8.11 -3.70 -1.70
CA ARG A 236 8.76 -5.03 -1.62
C ARG A 236 10.16 -4.94 -0.98
N PRO A 237 10.75 -6.07 -0.53
CA PRO A 237 12.04 -6.09 0.15
C PRO A 237 13.18 -5.38 -0.58
N GLU A 238 13.20 -5.43 -1.91
CA GLU A 238 14.26 -4.88 -2.76
C GLU A 238 14.40 -3.35 -2.62
N ARG A 239 13.35 -2.66 -2.16
CA ARG A 239 13.38 -1.21 -1.90
C ARG A 239 14.01 -0.86 -0.55
N ILE A 240 14.26 -1.84 0.31
CA ILE A 240 14.81 -1.60 1.65
C ILE A 240 16.34 -1.75 1.59
N GLN A 241 17.06 -0.66 1.87
CA GLN A 241 18.52 -0.71 1.92
C GLN A 241 19.00 -1.52 3.13
N GLY A 242 19.89 -2.49 2.89
CA GLY A 242 20.42 -3.38 3.93
C GLY A 242 19.49 -4.54 4.31
N ILE A 243 18.47 -4.82 3.49
CA ILE A 243 17.49 -5.89 3.76
C ILE A 243 18.10 -7.29 3.91
N GLU A 244 19.29 -7.53 3.37
CA GLU A 244 20.00 -8.82 3.48
C GLU A 244 20.24 -9.25 4.92
N LEU A 245 20.34 -8.30 5.84
CA LEU A 245 20.46 -8.61 7.26
C LEU A 245 19.18 -9.30 7.78
N ALA A 246 18.01 -8.87 7.32
CA ALA A 246 16.73 -9.48 7.69
C ALA A 246 16.61 -10.91 7.13
N TYR A 247 17.04 -11.15 5.89
CA TYR A 247 17.06 -12.49 5.30
C TYR A 247 17.96 -13.45 6.07
N ARG A 248 19.16 -13.01 6.46
CA ARG A 248 20.08 -13.82 7.29
C ARG A 248 19.51 -14.16 8.66
N VAL A 249 18.76 -13.24 9.27
CA VAL A 249 18.06 -13.51 10.53
C VAL A 249 16.94 -14.53 10.31
N ARG A 250 16.14 -14.37 9.24
CA ARG A 250 15.06 -15.30 8.90
C ARG A 250 15.59 -16.71 8.67
N GLU A 251 16.64 -16.87 7.87
CA GLU A 251 17.28 -18.17 7.59
C GLU A 251 17.69 -18.89 8.88
N LYS A 252 18.32 -18.19 9.84
CA LYS A 252 18.65 -18.78 11.14
C LYS A 252 17.43 -19.12 11.99
N LEU A 253 16.38 -18.31 11.95
CA LEU A 253 15.15 -18.62 12.68
C LEU A 253 14.43 -19.83 12.07
N GLU A 254 14.46 -19.98 10.75
CA GLU A 254 13.96 -21.15 10.04
C GLU A 254 14.79 -22.40 10.35
N GLU A 255 16.13 -22.28 10.40
CA GLU A 255 17.03 -23.36 10.87
C GLU A 255 16.64 -23.84 12.27
N ALA A 256 16.43 -22.90 13.20
CA ALA A 256 16.01 -23.21 14.57
C ALA A 256 14.62 -23.87 14.62
N GLU A 257 13.67 -23.44 13.78
CA GLU A 257 12.32 -24.01 13.75
C GLU A 257 12.28 -25.39 13.07
N ASN A 258 13.07 -25.59 12.02
CA ASN A 258 13.25 -26.89 11.37
C ASN A 258 13.87 -27.90 12.34
N LEU A 259 14.92 -27.50 13.07
CA LEU A 259 15.51 -28.34 14.10
C LEU A 259 14.49 -28.62 15.22
N ARG A 260 13.73 -27.61 15.66
CA ARG A 260 12.65 -27.80 16.64
C ARG A 260 11.60 -28.80 16.18
N THR A 261 11.28 -28.83 14.90
CA THR A 261 10.25 -29.72 14.34
C THR A 261 10.77 -31.15 14.22
N ASN A 262 12.03 -31.29 13.78
CA ASN A 262 12.64 -32.56 13.41
C ASN A 262 13.71 -33.03 14.42
N TRP A 263 13.70 -32.50 15.66
CA TRP A 263 14.80 -32.70 16.61
C TRP A 263 15.13 -34.16 16.89
N ARG A 264 14.12 -35.05 16.84
CA ARG A 264 14.26 -36.49 17.06
C ARG A 264 15.12 -37.20 16.01
N GLU A 265 15.38 -36.57 14.87
CA GLU A 265 16.27 -37.11 13.84
C GLU A 265 17.75 -36.99 14.24
N THR A 266 18.08 -36.02 15.10
CA THR A 266 19.48 -35.68 15.46
C THR A 266 19.78 -35.84 16.95
N TYR A 267 18.79 -35.66 17.83
CA TYR A 267 18.99 -35.63 19.28
C TYR A 267 18.12 -36.69 19.99
N GLU A 268 18.67 -37.32 21.01
CA GLU A 268 17.98 -38.35 21.81
C GLU A 268 17.05 -37.72 22.86
N SER A 269 17.36 -36.50 23.32
CA SER A 269 16.55 -35.76 24.30
C SER A 269 16.15 -34.37 23.81
N TRP A 270 14.96 -33.93 24.23
CA TRP A 270 14.47 -32.59 23.92
C TRP A 270 15.33 -31.51 24.59
N ASP A 271 15.87 -31.77 25.78
CA ASP A 271 16.67 -30.78 26.51
C ASP A 271 17.98 -30.47 25.78
N GLU A 272 18.64 -31.47 25.17
CA GLU A 272 19.82 -31.27 24.32
C GLU A 272 19.46 -30.50 23.05
N ALA A 273 18.40 -30.89 22.35
CA ALA A 273 17.94 -30.19 21.16
C ALA A 273 17.60 -28.72 21.45
N LYS A 274 16.93 -28.47 22.59
CA LYS A 274 16.51 -27.13 23.00
C LYS A 274 17.70 -26.20 23.23
N LEU A 275 18.80 -26.68 23.83
CA LEU A 275 20.01 -25.87 24.02
C LEU A 275 20.57 -25.36 22.68
N VAL A 276 20.62 -26.22 21.67
CA VAL A 276 21.10 -25.86 20.33
C VAL A 276 20.13 -24.94 19.61
N ILE A 277 18.82 -25.20 19.70
CA ILE A 277 17.78 -24.32 19.15
C ILE A 277 17.88 -22.91 19.74
N ASP A 278 18.03 -22.81 21.07
CA ASP A 278 18.17 -21.54 21.77
C ASP A 278 19.49 -20.83 21.39
N GLU A 279 20.58 -21.57 21.17
CA GLU A 279 21.82 -21.01 20.64
C GLU A 279 21.64 -20.40 19.24
N ILE A 280 21.03 -21.13 18.31
CA ILE A 280 20.77 -20.64 16.94
C ILE A 280 19.91 -19.37 16.98
N ARG A 281 18.85 -19.36 17.81
CA ARG A 281 18.00 -18.16 18.02
C ARG A 281 18.80 -16.99 18.58
N ASN A 282 19.65 -17.23 19.57
CA ASN A 282 20.52 -16.20 20.13
C ASN A 282 21.52 -15.65 19.10
N GLN A 283 22.06 -16.50 18.22
CA GLN A 283 22.88 -16.06 17.10
C GLN A 283 22.08 -15.19 16.12
N ALA A 284 20.85 -15.58 15.78
CA ALA A 284 19.96 -14.79 14.93
C ALA A 284 19.73 -13.38 15.53
N TYR A 285 19.43 -13.30 16.83
CA TYR A 285 19.22 -12.02 17.50
C TYR A 285 20.49 -11.14 17.60
N LYS A 286 21.68 -11.76 17.62
CA LYS A 286 22.96 -11.03 17.57
C LYS A 286 23.26 -10.42 16.20
N ILE A 287 22.74 -11.01 15.11
CA ILE A 287 22.91 -10.48 13.75
C ILE A 287 22.22 -9.12 13.64
N MET A 288 21.02 -9.00 14.21
CA MET A 288 20.22 -7.77 14.15
C MET A 288 19.71 -7.42 15.56
N PRO A 289 20.57 -6.86 16.44
CA PRO A 289 20.15 -6.51 17.79
C PRO A 289 19.08 -5.40 17.74
N PRO A 290 18.20 -5.29 18.74
CA PRO A 290 17.29 -4.14 18.84
C PRO A 290 18.09 -2.84 18.79
N VAL A 291 17.63 -1.86 18.03
CA VAL A 291 18.26 -0.53 18.01
C VAL A 291 17.99 0.11 19.36
N SER A 292 19.04 0.46 20.10
CA SER A 292 18.95 1.23 21.33
C SER A 292 18.20 2.53 21.04
N GLY A 293 17.11 2.82 21.75
CA GLY A 293 16.43 4.10 21.61
C GLY A 293 17.43 5.25 21.79
N HIS A 294 17.50 6.15 20.82
CA HIS A 294 18.11 7.47 20.99
C HIS A 294 17.02 8.44 21.48
#